data_AF-A0A509EKX5-F1
#
_entry.id   AF-A0A509EKX5-F1
#
_cell.length_a   1.000
_cell.length_b   1.000
_cell.length_c   1.000
_cell.angle_alpha   90.00
_cell.angle_beta   90.00
_cell.angle_gamma   90.00
#
_symmetry.space_group_name_H-M   'P 1'
#
loop_
_entity.id
_entity.type
_entity.pdbx_description
1 polymer ?
#
loop_
_entity_poly.entity_id
_entity_poly.type
_entity_poly.pdbx_seq_one_letter_code
_entity_poly.pdbx_strand_id
1 'polypeptide(L)'
;MKLALHLALHTGQRQGDLLILPWSAYDGHAIRLKQGKSRRGTKEGRQLYIPCTAALRRALDAAPRRAIPILTKPDGMAWTKSAFHHAWSAAYDRSGLRDDLHFHDLRGTAVTMLSEAGCTPQEISTITGHTLATVNKILEVYLARTRMLAESAILKLDAHPRNAAQ
;
A
#
# COMPACT_ATOMS: atom_id res chain seq x y z
N MET A 1 11.23 11.24 -2.98
CA MET A 1 9.95 11.00 -2.27
C MET A 1 8.85 10.41 -3.14
N LYS A 2 8.66 10.87 -4.39
CA LYS A 2 7.61 10.33 -5.28
C LYS A 2 7.56 8.80 -5.36
N LEU A 3 8.70 8.12 -5.56
CA LEU A 3 8.75 6.66 -5.62
C LEU A 3 8.29 5.98 -4.32
N ALA A 4 8.62 6.56 -3.16
CA ALA A 4 8.17 6.04 -1.86
C ALA A 4 6.65 6.18 -1.67
N LEU A 5 6.08 7.30 -2.12
CA LEU A 5 4.62 7.51 -2.14
C LEU A 5 3.93 6.47 -3.04
N HIS A 6 4.42 6.24 -4.27
CA HIS A 6 3.87 5.22 -5.16
C HIS A 6 3.94 3.82 -4.54
N LEU A 7 5.09 3.44 -3.99
CA LEU A 7 5.23 2.14 -3.31
C LEU A 7 4.22 2.01 -2.17
N ALA A 8 4.12 3.01 -1.28
CA ALA A 8 3.22 2.96 -0.15
C ALA A 8 1.74 2.86 -0.57
N LEU A 9 1.29 3.71 -1.50
CA LEU A 9 -0.11 3.72 -1.95
C LEU A 9 -0.50 2.46 -2.72
N HIS A 10 0.38 1.93 -3.57
CA HIS A 10 0.04 0.79 -4.42
C HIS A 10 0.27 -0.58 -3.75
N THR A 11 1.01 -0.64 -2.65
CA THR A 11 1.33 -1.92 -1.96
C THR A 11 0.81 -1.99 -0.53
N GLY A 12 0.51 -0.84 0.08
CA GLY A 12 0.11 -0.74 1.48
C GLY A 12 1.14 -1.29 2.46
N GLN A 13 2.44 -1.22 2.15
CA GLN A 13 3.53 -1.84 2.95
C GLN A 13 4.12 -0.91 4.02
N ARG A 14 4.79 -1.51 5.02
CA ARG A 14 5.30 -0.75 6.18
C ARG A 14 6.50 0.05 5.73
N GLN A 15 6.71 1.24 6.31
CA GLN A 15 7.90 2.03 6.02
C GLN A 15 9.18 1.20 6.14
N GLY A 16 9.34 0.48 7.26
CA GLY A 16 10.52 -0.37 7.48
C GLY A 16 10.74 -1.40 6.37
N ASP A 17 9.66 -2.05 5.91
CA ASP A 17 9.72 -3.07 4.85
C ASP A 17 10.10 -2.44 3.50
N LEU A 18 9.55 -1.25 3.20
CA LEU A 18 9.85 -0.51 1.97
C LEU A 18 11.28 0.05 1.93
N LEU A 19 11.83 0.51 3.06
CA LEU A 19 13.18 1.08 3.12
C LEU A 19 14.28 0.04 2.86
N ILE A 20 13.99 -1.24 3.11
CA ILE A 20 14.93 -2.34 2.88
C ILE A 20 14.59 -3.18 1.65
N LEU A 21 13.52 -2.84 0.91
CA LEU A 21 13.05 -3.60 -0.24
C LEU A 21 14.11 -3.58 -1.37
N PRO A 22 14.73 -4.72 -1.71
CA PRO A 22 15.78 -4.75 -2.74
C PRO A 22 15.19 -4.76 -4.15
N TRP A 23 15.95 -4.31 -5.15
CA TRP A 23 15.55 -4.43 -6.56
C TRP A 23 15.28 -5.86 -7.00
N SER A 24 15.96 -6.85 -6.41
CA SER A 24 15.73 -8.28 -6.68
C SER A 24 14.36 -8.79 -6.25
N ALA A 25 13.63 -8.03 -5.42
CA ALA A 25 12.25 -8.34 -5.05
C ALA A 25 11.24 -7.99 -6.15
N TYR A 26 11.65 -7.22 -7.17
CA TYR A 26 10.81 -6.79 -8.28
C TYR A 26 11.24 -7.47 -9.58
N ASP A 27 10.33 -8.21 -10.19
CA ASP A 27 10.58 -9.01 -11.40
C ASP A 27 10.12 -8.33 -12.71
N GLY A 28 9.71 -7.06 -12.65
CA GLY A 28 9.09 -6.35 -13.78
C GLY A 28 7.56 -6.44 -13.82
N HIS A 29 6.97 -7.33 -13.01
CA HIS A 29 5.51 -7.53 -12.94
C HIS A 29 4.97 -7.37 -11.51
N ALA A 30 5.64 -7.96 -10.53
CA ALA A 30 5.20 -8.02 -9.14
C ALA A 30 6.36 -7.79 -8.17
N ILE A 31 6.01 -7.42 -6.95
CA ILE A 31 6.94 -7.33 -5.82
C ILE A 31 6.72 -8.55 -4.91
N ARG A 32 7.80 -9.22 -4.52
CA ARG A 32 7.80 -10.31 -3.54
C ARG A 32 8.57 -9.89 -2.30
N LEU A 33 7.92 -9.85 -1.15
CA LEU A 33 8.57 -9.45 0.11
C LEU A 33 8.05 -10.24 1.30
N LYS A 34 8.93 -10.50 2.27
CA LYS A 34 8.54 -10.92 3.61
C LYS A 34 8.42 -9.68 4.48
N GLN A 35 7.24 -9.47 5.04
CA GLN A 35 7.04 -8.39 6.00
C GLN A 35 7.94 -8.58 7.23
N GLY A 36 8.38 -7.48 7.84
CA GLY A 36 9.07 -7.51 9.13
C GLY A 36 8.16 -8.01 10.25
N LYS A 37 8.78 -8.37 11.40
CA LYS A 37 8.04 -8.78 12.60
C LYS A 37 7.11 -7.65 13.06
N SER A 38 5.95 -8.02 13.60
CA SER A 38 5.07 -7.04 14.24
C SER A 38 5.78 -6.33 15.40
N ARG A 39 5.32 -5.13 15.77
CA ARG A 39 5.89 -4.36 16.89
C ARG A 39 5.90 -5.13 18.23
N ARG A 40 5.01 -6.13 18.37
CA ARG A 40 4.94 -7.01 19.55
C ARG A 40 5.91 -8.20 19.48
N GLY A 41 6.63 -8.41 18.39
CA GLY A 41 7.63 -9.47 18.22
C GLY A 41 7.08 -10.90 18.15
N THR A 42 5.79 -11.10 18.40
CA THR A 42 5.18 -12.41 18.63
C THR A 42 4.83 -13.21 17.38
N LYS A 43 4.89 -12.62 16.19
CA LYS A 43 4.50 -13.29 14.94
C LYS A 43 5.51 -13.00 13.84
N GLU A 44 5.90 -14.05 13.12
CA GLU A 44 6.62 -13.90 11.85
C GLU A 44 5.80 -13.06 10.86
N GLY A 45 6.50 -12.26 10.07
CA GLY A 45 5.85 -11.50 9.01
C GLY A 45 5.49 -12.39 7.83
N ARG A 46 4.44 -11.99 7.13
CA ARG A 46 3.88 -12.74 5.99
C ARG A 46 4.74 -12.56 4.76
N GLN A 47 4.89 -13.64 3.99
CA GLN A 47 5.37 -13.57 2.62
C GLN A 47 4.23 -13.07 1.74
N LEU A 48 4.50 -12.03 0.96
CA LEU A 48 3.52 -11.40 0.08
C LEU A 48 4.01 -11.44 -1.37
N TYR A 49 3.06 -11.64 -2.27
CA TYR A 49 3.19 -11.45 -3.71
C TYR A 49 2.23 -10.34 -4.11
N ILE A 50 2.78 -9.24 -4.64
CA ILE A 50 2.02 -8.01 -4.90
C ILE A 50 2.17 -7.64 -6.38
N PRO A 51 1.20 -7.98 -7.24
CA PRO A 51 1.18 -7.51 -8.62
C PRO A 51 1.23 -5.98 -8.68
N CYS A 52 2.12 -5.44 -9.50
CA CYS A 52 2.25 -4.00 -9.65
C CYS A 52 1.10 -3.46 -10.51
N THR A 53 0.45 -2.41 -10.02
CA THR A 53 -0.41 -1.57 -10.88
C THR A 53 0.43 -1.02 -12.04
N ALA A 54 -0.23 -0.65 -13.14
CA ALA A 54 0.47 -0.04 -14.27
C ALA A 54 1.22 1.25 -13.87
N ALA A 55 0.67 2.02 -12.92
CA ALA A 55 1.31 3.21 -12.39
C ALA A 55 2.57 2.88 -11.56
N LEU A 56 2.51 1.87 -10.69
CA LEU A 56 3.66 1.45 -9.90
C LEU A 56 4.77 0.89 -10.80
N ARG A 57 4.43 0.04 -11.77
CA ARG A 57 5.38 -0.51 -12.75
C ARG A 57 6.12 0.61 -13.49
N ARG A 58 5.40 1.58 -14.06
CA ARG A 58 6.02 2.74 -14.73
C ARG A 58 6.96 3.52 -13.81
N ALA A 59 6.60 3.70 -12.55
CA ALA A 59 7.43 4.41 -11.58
C ALA A 59 8.71 3.63 -11.23
N LEU A 60 8.62 2.30 -11.11
CA LEU A 60 9.75 1.42 -10.83
C LEU A 60 10.69 1.31 -12.03
N ASP A 61 10.14 1.13 -13.24
CA ASP A 61 10.93 0.96 -14.46
C ASP A 61 11.71 2.22 -14.83
N ALA A 62 11.16 3.40 -14.53
CA ALA A 62 11.82 4.68 -14.77
C ALA A 62 12.82 5.09 -13.66
N ALA A 63 12.83 4.39 -12.52
CA ALA A 63 13.67 4.79 -11.38
C ALA A 63 15.12 4.28 -11.54
N PRO A 64 16.13 5.11 -11.22
CA PRO A 64 17.52 4.72 -11.34
C PRO A 64 17.89 3.67 -10.28
N ARG A 65 18.56 2.59 -10.71
CA ARG A 65 19.03 1.50 -9.83
C ARG A 65 20.40 1.84 -9.23
N ARG A 66 20.41 2.68 -8.18
CA ARG A 66 21.64 3.22 -7.58
C ARG A 66 22.28 2.32 -6.52
N ALA A 67 21.51 1.45 -5.87
CA ALA A 67 21.98 0.56 -4.82
C ALA A 67 21.10 -0.70 -4.75
N ILE A 68 21.35 -1.57 -3.77
CA ILE A 68 20.53 -2.75 -3.50
C ILE A 68 19.06 -2.38 -3.21
N PRO A 69 18.73 -1.50 -2.24
CA PRO A 69 17.35 -1.10 -2.00
C PRO A 69 16.79 -0.22 -3.11
N ILE A 70 15.49 -0.36 -3.37
CA ILE A 70 14.74 0.47 -4.32
C ILE A 70 14.71 1.93 -3.85
N LEU A 71 14.52 2.14 -2.54
CA LEU A 71 14.50 3.48 -1.94
C LEU A 71 15.89 3.86 -1.41
N THR A 72 16.49 4.87 -2.04
CA THR A 72 17.77 5.46 -1.63
C THR A 72 17.66 6.97 -1.51
N LYS A 73 18.63 7.57 -0.81
CA LYS A 73 18.91 9.00 -0.87
C LYS A 73 19.50 9.36 -2.25
N PRO A 74 19.54 10.65 -2.64
CA PRO A 74 20.13 11.07 -3.92
C PRO A 74 21.59 10.62 -4.12
N ASP A 75 22.34 10.52 -3.02
CA ASP A 75 23.73 10.03 -2.97
C ASP A 75 23.87 8.50 -3.09
N GLY A 76 22.75 7.77 -3.25
CA GLY A 76 22.72 6.32 -3.37
C GLY A 76 22.78 5.57 -2.03
N MET A 77 22.98 6.25 -0.90
CA MET A 77 22.98 5.60 0.39
C MET A 77 21.56 5.18 0.82
N ALA A 78 21.48 4.11 1.60
CA ALA A 78 20.23 3.64 2.17
C ALA A 78 19.62 4.66 3.15
N TRP A 79 18.30 4.65 3.26
CA TRP A 79 17.58 5.45 4.24
C TRP A 79 17.66 4.82 5.64
N THR A 80 17.95 5.63 6.65
CA THR A 80 17.56 5.30 8.03
C THR A 80 16.09 5.68 8.23
N LYS A 81 15.42 5.06 9.22
CA LYS A 81 14.02 5.40 9.54
C LYS A 81 13.85 6.88 9.90
N SER A 82 14.77 7.41 10.70
CA SER A 82 14.75 8.81 11.14
C SER A 82 14.99 9.76 9.96
N ALA A 83 16.03 9.54 9.15
CA ALA A 83 16.30 10.39 8.00
C ALA A 83 15.15 10.39 6.99
N PHE A 84 14.53 9.22 6.76
CA PHE A 84 13.36 9.14 5.89
C PHE A 84 12.18 9.91 6.47
N HIS A 85 11.91 9.77 7.77
CA HIS A 85 10.84 10.51 8.44
C HIS A 85 11.01 12.02 8.26
N HIS A 86 12.20 12.57 8.54
CA HIS A 86 12.47 13.99 8.34
C HIS A 86 12.30 14.43 6.88
N ALA A 87 12.81 13.64 5.92
CA ALA A 87 12.65 13.93 4.50
C ALA A 87 11.19 13.87 4.04
N TRP A 88 10.39 12.96 4.62
CA TRP A 88 8.97 12.86 4.38
C TRP A 88 8.21 14.06 4.95
N SER A 89 8.41 14.40 6.23
CA SER A 89 7.78 15.57 6.86
C SER A 89 8.07 16.84 6.05
N ALA A 90 9.33 17.08 5.67
CA ALA A 90 9.66 18.24 4.85
C ALA A 90 8.98 18.21 3.47
N ALA A 91 8.76 17.02 2.88
CA ALA A 91 8.01 16.90 1.62
C ALA A 91 6.51 17.12 1.82
N TYR A 92 5.97 16.69 2.96
CA TYR A 92 4.58 16.91 3.35
C TYR A 92 4.31 18.40 3.61
N ASP A 93 5.17 19.09 4.35
CA ASP A 93 5.03 20.53 4.62
C ASP A 93 5.01 21.35 3.32
N ARG A 94 5.87 20.98 2.35
CA ARG A 94 5.90 21.60 1.02
C ARG A 94 4.64 21.35 0.18
N SER A 95 3.83 20.35 0.50
CA SER A 95 2.58 20.07 -0.22
C SER A 95 1.46 21.05 0.12
N GLY A 96 1.57 21.77 1.25
CA GLY A 96 0.55 22.69 1.73
C GLY A 96 -0.70 22.02 2.33
N LEU A 97 -0.68 20.70 2.47
CA LEU A 97 -1.72 19.96 3.20
C LEU A 97 -1.70 20.37 4.69
N ARG A 98 -2.88 20.49 5.28
CA ARG A 98 -3.07 20.97 6.66
C ARG A 98 -3.42 19.87 7.66
N ASP A 99 -3.64 18.66 7.17
CA ASP A 99 -3.96 17.51 8.00
C ASP A 99 -2.69 17.01 8.71
N ASP A 100 -2.85 16.33 9.84
CA ASP A 100 -1.76 15.63 10.52
C ASP A 100 -1.64 14.20 9.98
N LEU A 101 -1.02 14.07 8.80
CA LEU A 101 -0.81 12.79 8.13
C LEU A 101 0.66 12.42 8.06
N HIS A 102 0.95 11.17 8.40
CA HIS A 102 2.28 10.60 8.35
C HIS A 102 2.39 9.53 7.26
N PHE A 103 3.62 9.14 6.94
CA PHE A 103 3.88 8.13 5.91
C PHE A 103 3.18 6.79 6.18
N HIS A 104 3.00 6.42 7.46
CA HIS A 104 2.36 5.17 7.82
C HIS A 104 0.85 5.17 7.57
N ASP A 105 0.20 6.34 7.50
CA ASP A 105 -1.22 6.49 7.22
C ASP A 105 -1.56 6.13 5.77
N LEU A 106 -0.58 6.19 4.86
CA LEU A 106 -0.72 5.74 3.48
C LEU A 106 -1.10 4.24 3.38
N ARG A 107 -0.83 3.45 4.42
CA ARG A 107 -1.31 2.06 4.49
C ARG A 107 -2.82 1.98 4.63
N GLY A 108 -3.41 2.91 5.39
CA GLY A 108 -4.86 3.08 5.50
C GLY A 108 -5.44 3.56 4.17
N THR A 109 -4.81 4.56 3.55
CA THR A 109 -5.21 5.04 2.22
C THR A 109 -5.20 3.92 1.18
N ALA A 110 -4.17 3.06 1.15
CA ALA A 110 -4.11 1.92 0.24
C ALA A 110 -5.27 0.92 0.45
N VAL A 111 -5.66 0.68 1.70
CA VAL A 111 -6.82 -0.17 2.04
C VAL A 111 -8.12 0.46 1.53
N THR A 112 -8.32 1.76 1.75
CA THR A 112 -9.49 2.50 1.27
C THR A 112 -9.56 2.50 -0.25
N MET A 113 -8.46 2.81 -0.95
CA MET A 113 -8.40 2.80 -2.41
C MET A 113 -8.75 1.44 -3.03
N LEU A 114 -8.26 0.35 -2.45
CA LEU A 114 -8.60 -1.01 -2.91
C LEU A 114 -10.07 -1.34 -2.65
N SER A 115 -10.63 -0.91 -1.51
CA SER A 115 -12.05 -1.08 -1.22
C SER A 115 -12.95 -0.29 -2.16
N GLU A 116 -12.59 0.96 -2.48
CA GLU A 116 -13.29 1.80 -3.44
C GLU A 116 -13.21 1.23 -4.87
N ALA A 117 -12.10 0.56 -5.20
CA ALA A 117 -11.97 -0.23 -6.43
C ALA A 117 -12.81 -1.52 -6.43
N GLY A 118 -13.55 -1.80 -5.34
CA GLY A 118 -14.47 -2.92 -5.24
C GLY A 118 -13.83 -4.23 -4.80
N CYS A 119 -12.57 -4.23 -4.35
CA CYS A 119 -11.91 -5.41 -3.81
C CYS A 119 -12.55 -5.86 -2.49
N THR A 120 -12.63 -7.17 -2.30
CA THR A 120 -13.04 -7.79 -1.03
C THR A 120 -11.99 -7.56 0.07
N PRO A 121 -12.39 -7.59 1.36
CA PRO A 121 -11.44 -7.53 2.47
C PRO A 121 -10.33 -8.60 2.39
N GLN A 122 -10.62 -9.76 1.81
CA GLN A 122 -9.68 -10.86 1.59
C GLN A 122 -8.61 -10.51 0.55
N GLU A 123 -9.01 -9.92 -0.58
CA GLU A 123 -8.07 -9.43 -1.59
C GLU A 123 -7.20 -8.31 -1.04
N ILE A 124 -7.81 -7.35 -0.32
CA ILE A 124 -7.10 -6.24 0.33
C ILE A 124 -6.08 -6.76 1.35
N SER A 125 -6.49 -7.71 2.19
CA SER A 125 -5.62 -8.36 3.18
C SER A 125 -4.44 -9.08 2.51
N THR A 126 -4.68 -9.71 1.36
CA THR A 126 -3.65 -10.43 0.59
C THR A 126 -2.56 -9.48 0.05
N ILE A 127 -2.95 -8.30 -0.42
CA ILE A 127 -2.00 -7.29 -0.95
C ILE A 127 -1.27 -6.55 0.19
N THR A 128 -2.01 -6.06 1.18
CA THR A 128 -1.47 -5.16 2.21
C THR A 128 -0.81 -5.89 3.39
N GLY A 129 -1.06 -7.19 3.52
CA GLY A 129 -0.58 -8.03 4.62
C GLY A 129 -1.20 -7.72 5.98
N HIS A 130 -2.26 -6.90 6.05
CA HIS A 130 -3.05 -6.70 7.27
C HIS A 130 -3.82 -7.99 7.64
N THR A 131 -4.26 -8.13 8.89
CA THR A 131 -5.26 -9.16 9.22
C THR A 131 -6.62 -8.70 8.70
N LEU A 132 -7.55 -9.63 8.44
CA LEU A 132 -8.93 -9.28 8.10
C LEU A 132 -9.57 -8.36 9.15
N ALA A 133 -9.30 -8.62 10.44
CA ALA A 133 -9.77 -7.76 11.53
C ALA A 133 -9.22 -6.33 11.42
N THR A 134 -7.94 -6.16 11.07
CA THR A 134 -7.37 -4.82 10.85
C THR A 134 -7.92 -4.16 9.59
N VAL A 135 -8.10 -4.89 8.49
CA VAL A 135 -8.74 -4.36 7.28
C VAL A 135 -10.13 -3.83 7.61
N ASN A 136 -10.98 -4.66 8.23
CA ASN A 136 -12.34 -4.25 8.59
C ASN A 136 -12.34 -3.04 9.53
N LYS A 137 -11.46 -3.00 10.54
CA LYS A 137 -11.34 -1.84 11.42
C LYS A 137 -10.97 -0.56 10.66
N ILE A 138 -10.08 -0.63 9.67
CA ILE A 138 -9.76 0.52 8.82
C ILE A 138 -11.00 0.91 8.00
N LEU A 139 -11.64 -0.06 7.35
CA LEU A 139 -12.82 0.21 6.54
C LEU A 139 -13.99 0.80 7.37
N GLU A 140 -14.18 0.39 8.63
CA GLU A 140 -15.19 0.97 9.53
C GLU A 140 -14.95 2.45 9.83
N VAL A 141 -13.69 2.89 9.89
CA VAL A 141 -13.31 4.28 10.18
C VAL A 141 -13.41 5.15 8.93
N TYR A 142 -12.99 4.62 7.77
CA TYR A 142 -12.82 5.40 6.55
C TYR A 142 -13.95 5.26 5.54
N LEU A 143 -14.69 4.15 5.56
CA LEU A 143 -15.90 4.02 4.74
C LEU A 143 -17.08 4.56 5.55
N ALA A 144 -17.42 5.82 5.31
CA ALA A 144 -18.82 6.21 5.44
C ALA A 144 -19.65 5.21 4.60
N ARG A 145 -20.84 4.81 5.06
CA ARG A 145 -21.78 4.02 4.26
C ARG A 145 -22.20 4.86 3.05
N THR A 146 -21.37 4.86 2.00
CA THR A 146 -21.53 5.76 0.87
C THR A 146 -22.56 5.20 -0.10
N ARG A 147 -23.25 6.12 -0.79
CA ARG A 147 -24.15 5.78 -1.88
C ARG A 147 -23.48 4.90 -2.95
N MET A 148 -22.22 5.21 -3.29
CA MET A 148 -21.44 4.46 -4.27
C MET A 148 -21.24 2.99 -3.87
N LEU A 149 -20.97 2.72 -2.59
CA LEU A 149 -20.83 1.34 -2.11
C LEU A 149 -22.16 0.59 -2.15
N ALA A 150 -23.27 1.25 -1.84
CA ALA A 150 -24.61 0.66 -1.94
C ALA A 150 -24.95 0.32 -3.41
N GLU A 151 -24.72 1.26 -4.33
CA GLU A 151 -24.94 1.06 -5.78
C GLU A 151 -24.06 -0.08 -6.32
N SER A 152 -22.77 -0.11 -5.97
CA SER A 152 -21.87 -1.21 -6.37
C SER A 152 -22.32 -2.55 -5.82
N ALA A 153 -22.82 -2.61 -4.58
CA ALA A 153 -23.32 -3.84 -3.98
C ALA A 153 -24.54 -4.40 -4.72
N ILE A 154 -25.50 -3.55 -5.10
CA ILE A 154 -26.67 -3.97 -5.88
C ILE A 154 -26.26 -4.42 -7.29
N LEU A 155 -25.38 -3.68 -7.99
CA LEU A 155 -24.88 -4.09 -9.30
C LEU A 155 -24.23 -5.48 -9.28
N LYS A 156 -23.43 -5.76 -8.24
CA LYS A 156 -22.81 -7.08 -8.04
C LYS A 156 -23.84 -8.17 -7.73
N LEU A 157 -24.88 -7.83 -6.98
CA LEU A 157 -25.97 -8.75 -6.63
C LEU A 157 -26.84 -9.09 -7.85
N ASP A 158 -27.17 -8.10 -8.69
CA ASP A 158 -27.93 -8.31 -9.93
C ASP A 158 -27.14 -9.15 -10.94
N ALA A 159 -25.84 -8.92 -11.06
CA ALA A 159 -24.95 -9.72 -11.89
C ALA A 159 -24.72 -11.16 -11.35
N HIS A 160 -25.14 -11.45 -10.11
CA HIS A 160 -24.97 -12.77 -9.53
C HIS A 160 -25.90 -13.77 -10.24
N PRO A 161 -25.44 -14.99 -10.59
CA PRO A 161 -26.25 -15.97 -11.35
C PRO A 161 -27.61 -16.32 -10.75
N ARG A 162 -27.79 -16.15 -9.44
CA ARG A 162 -29.07 -16.37 -8.74
C ARG A 162 -30.13 -15.33 -9.10
N ASN A 163 -29.73 -14.12 -9.49
CA ASN A 163 -30.63 -13.02 -9.83
C ASN A 163 -30.73 -12.81 -11.34
N ALA A 164 -29.65 -13.09 -12.10
CA ALA A 164 -29.64 -12.97 -13.56
C ALA A 164 -30.54 -13.97 -14.31
N ALA A 165 -31.12 -14.96 -13.60
CA ALA A 165 -31.97 -16.01 -14.15
C ALA A 165 -33.47 -15.82 -13.86
N GLN A 166 -33.86 -14.69 -13.25
CA GLN A 166 -35.26 -14.25 -13.08
C GLN A 166 -35.62 -13.18 -14.10
#